data_AF-A0A1G0Y7T6-F1
#
_entry.id   AF-A0A1G0Y7T6-F1
#
_cell.length_a   1.000
_cell.length_b   1.000
_cell.length_c   1.000
_cell.angle_alpha   90.00
_cell.angle_beta   90.00
_cell.angle_gamma   90.00
#
_symmetry.space_group_name_H-M   'P 1'
#
loop_
_entity.id
_entity.type
_entity.pdbx_description
1 polymer ?
#
loop_
_entity_poly.entity_id
_entity_poly.type
_entity_poly.pdbx_seq_one_letter_code
_entity_poly.pdbx_strand_id
1 'polypeptide(L)'
;MLPIRVIDLRKMKLMKNFTPLPSEEDEEFYPNGIFVFNISKLIQYINKNQEVFQPEEVPVNILASFRSPNIDEATIKTAELSVPIIMAEIAPYQFNVIDGHHRLEKARREEKTVILAYKVPAEHHVRFLNSIKAYVAYVEYWNNKLKERKKYNAI
;
A
#
# COMPACT_ATOMS: atom_id res chain seq x y z
N MET A 1 -25.64 18.94 -25.36
CA MET A 1 -24.34 18.53 -24.81
C MET A 1 -24.53 18.29 -23.32
N LEU A 2 -24.69 17.03 -22.90
CA LEU A 2 -24.82 16.69 -21.48
C LEU A 2 -23.42 16.79 -20.83
N PRO A 3 -23.28 17.40 -19.64
CA PRO A 3 -22.00 17.40 -18.97
C PRO A 3 -21.65 15.96 -18.63
N ILE A 4 -20.48 15.50 -19.08
CA ILE A 4 -19.89 14.25 -18.66
C ILE A 4 -19.74 14.35 -17.14
N ARG A 5 -20.66 13.72 -16.40
CA ARG A 5 -20.43 13.45 -14.98
C ARG A 5 -19.19 12.57 -14.97
N VAL A 6 -18.04 13.15 -14.63
CA VAL A 6 -16.89 12.36 -14.18
C VAL A 6 -17.40 11.60 -12.97
N ILE A 7 -17.81 10.36 -13.19
CA ILE A 7 -18.06 9.41 -12.12
C ILE A 7 -16.78 9.45 -11.29
N ASP A 8 -16.91 9.75 -10.01
CA ASP A 8 -15.79 9.76 -9.09
C ASP A 8 -15.35 8.30 -8.87
N LEU A 9 -14.65 7.72 -9.86
CA LEU A 9 -14.34 6.29 -9.97
C LEU A 9 -13.58 5.76 -8.75
N ARG A 10 -13.01 6.66 -7.94
CA ARG A 10 -12.20 6.35 -6.76
C ARG A 10 -12.94 6.55 -5.44
N LYS A 11 -14.17 7.08 -5.46
CA LYS A 11 -14.94 7.29 -4.24
C LYS A 11 -15.36 5.95 -3.64
N MET A 12 -14.95 5.70 -2.41
CA MET A 12 -15.27 4.47 -1.71
C MET A 12 -16.66 4.54 -1.08
N LYS A 13 -17.37 3.42 -1.11
CA LYS A 13 -18.62 3.22 -0.38
C LYS A 13 -18.37 2.19 0.72
N LEU A 14 -18.98 2.40 1.88
CA LEU A 14 -18.99 1.39 2.93
C LEU A 14 -19.69 0.13 2.42
N MET A 15 -19.00 -1.00 2.51
CA MET A 15 -19.61 -2.31 2.30
C MET A 15 -20.40 -2.67 3.56
N LYS A 16 -21.70 -2.93 3.41
CA LYS A 16 -22.60 -3.24 4.54
C LYS A 16 -22.11 -4.42 5.38
N ASN A 17 -21.43 -5.38 4.75
CA ASN A 17 -21.00 -6.62 5.36
C ASN A 17 -19.47 -6.73 5.33
N PHE A 18 -18.75 -5.61 5.52
CA PHE A 18 -17.30 -5.69 5.67
C PHE A 18 -16.96 -6.50 6.93
N THR A 19 -16.21 -7.57 6.74
CA THR A 19 -15.68 -8.40 7.82
C THR A 19 -14.16 -8.39 7.69
N PRO A 20 -13.42 -7.89 8.70
CA PRO A 20 -11.98 -8.04 8.74
C PRO A 20 -11.61 -9.51 8.57
N LEU A 21 -10.52 -9.77 7.85
CA LEU A 21 -10.02 -11.13 7.74
C LEU A 21 -9.63 -11.62 9.16
N PRO A 22 -9.96 -12.87 9.52
CA PRO A 22 -9.47 -13.46 10.75
C PRO A 22 -7.94 -13.36 10.78
N SER A 23 -7.39 -12.94 11.92
CA SER A 23 -5.96 -13.00 12.15
C SER A 23 -5.54 -14.42 12.49
N GLU A 24 -4.48 -14.90 11.87
CA GLU A 24 -3.78 -16.14 12.24
C GLU A 24 -2.55 -15.82 13.11
N GLU A 25 -2.05 -16.81 13.84
CA GLU A 25 -0.75 -16.68 14.53
C GLU A 25 0.35 -16.40 13.51
N ASP A 26 1.34 -15.59 13.89
CA ASP A 26 2.49 -15.19 13.07
C ASP A 26 2.20 -14.33 11.82
N GLU A 27 1.00 -13.77 11.68
CA GLU A 27 0.73 -12.81 10.61
C GLU A 27 1.39 -11.45 10.84
N GLU A 28 1.90 -10.86 9.76
CA GLU A 28 2.54 -9.56 9.77
C GLU A 28 1.51 -8.44 9.57
N PHE A 29 1.62 -7.40 10.39
CA PHE A 29 0.75 -6.23 10.34
C PHE A 29 1.57 -4.95 10.17
N TYR A 30 1.10 -4.07 9.28
CA TYR A 30 1.66 -2.73 9.09
C TYR A 30 0.73 -1.68 9.72
N PRO A 31 1.17 -0.98 10.78
CA PRO A 31 0.41 0.11 11.37
C PRO A 31 0.69 1.44 10.66
N ASN A 32 -0.38 2.14 10.28
CA ASN A 32 -0.37 3.54 9.85
C ASN A 32 -1.39 4.33 10.68
N GLY A 33 -0.99 4.72 11.89
CA GLY A 33 -1.90 5.26 12.89
C GLY A 33 -2.97 4.23 13.28
N ILE A 34 -4.25 4.59 13.15
CA ILE A 34 -5.36 3.66 13.42
C ILE A 34 -5.61 2.64 12.30
N PHE A 35 -4.95 2.81 11.15
CA PHE A 35 -5.09 1.91 10.00
C PHE A 35 -4.04 0.81 10.09
N VAL A 36 -4.44 -0.35 10.60
CA VAL A 36 -3.55 -1.51 10.70
C VAL A 36 -3.93 -2.51 9.61
N PHE A 37 -2.99 -2.75 8.70
CA PHE A 37 -3.16 -3.63 7.54
C PHE A 37 -2.52 -4.99 7.78
N ASN A 38 -3.23 -6.07 7.46
CA ASN A 38 -2.70 -7.42 7.42
C ASN A 38 -1.88 -7.62 6.14
N ILE A 39 -0.55 -7.61 6.28
CA ILE A 39 0.39 -7.68 5.17
C ILE A 39 0.49 -9.10 4.63
N SER A 40 0.48 -10.11 5.50
CA SER A 40 0.51 -11.51 5.09
C SER A 40 -0.66 -11.87 4.16
N LYS A 41 -1.89 -11.47 4.50
CA LYS A 41 -3.06 -11.69 3.64
C LYS A 41 -3.02 -10.83 2.36
N LEU A 42 -2.46 -9.62 2.41
CA LEU A 42 -2.27 -8.78 1.22
C LEU A 42 -1.28 -9.43 0.24
N ILE A 43 -0.15 -9.97 0.72
CA ILE A 43 0.83 -10.71 -0.10
C ILE A 43 0.15 -11.90 -0.77
N GLN A 44 -0.63 -12.69 -0.02
CA GLN A 44 -1.38 -13.82 -0.59
C GLN A 44 -2.33 -13.38 -1.69
N TYR A 45 -3.01 -12.24 -1.50
CA TYR A 45 -3.91 -11.69 -2.51
C TYR A 45 -3.16 -11.22 -3.77
N ILE A 46 -2.04 -10.52 -3.62
CA ILE A 46 -1.19 -10.11 -4.75
C ILE A 46 -0.72 -11.34 -5.54
N ASN A 47 -0.19 -12.36 -4.84
CA ASN A 47 0.30 -13.59 -5.47
C ASN A 47 -0.79 -14.37 -6.22
N LYS A 48 -2.04 -14.31 -5.75
CA LYS A 48 -3.18 -14.94 -6.41
C LYS A 48 -3.76 -14.15 -7.59
N ASN A 49 -3.37 -12.88 -7.77
CA ASN A 49 -3.93 -11.97 -8.77
C ASN A 49 -2.80 -11.27 -9.55
N GLN A 50 -1.79 -12.03 -10.00
CA GLN A 50 -0.62 -11.45 -10.70
C GLN A 50 -1.01 -10.73 -11.99
N GLU A 51 -2.10 -11.13 -12.66
CA GLU A 51 -2.66 -10.43 -13.81
C GLU A 51 -3.09 -8.97 -13.50
N VAL A 52 -3.39 -8.68 -12.23
CA VAL A 52 -3.72 -7.33 -11.75
C VAL A 52 -2.47 -6.62 -11.22
N PHE A 53 -1.61 -7.35 -10.51
CA PHE A 53 -0.42 -6.80 -9.86
C PHE A 53 0.84 -7.25 -10.58
N GLN A 54 1.23 -6.49 -11.60
CA GLN A 54 2.53 -6.65 -12.24
C GLN A 54 3.57 -5.85 -11.46
N PRO A 55 4.75 -6.43 -11.14
CA PRO A 55 5.85 -5.66 -10.58
C PRO A 55 6.29 -4.57 -11.56
N GLU A 56 6.57 -3.37 -11.06
CA GLU A 56 7.18 -2.30 -11.83
C GLU A 56 8.52 -1.88 -11.22
N GLU A 57 9.44 -1.41 -12.06
CA GLU A 57 10.68 -0.80 -11.59
C GLU A 57 10.40 0.60 -11.03
N VAL A 58 10.76 0.79 -9.77
CA VAL A 58 10.61 2.07 -9.07
C VAL A 58 12.00 2.62 -8.73
N PRO A 59 12.29 3.91 -9.01
CA PRO A 59 13.56 4.51 -8.64
C PRO A 59 13.80 4.45 -7.12
N VAL A 60 14.97 3.99 -6.69
CA VAL A 60 15.30 3.86 -5.26
C VAL A 60 15.37 5.23 -4.56
N ASN A 61 15.78 6.27 -5.28
CA ASN A 61 15.94 7.63 -4.74
C ASN A 61 14.63 8.28 -4.30
N ILE A 62 13.51 8.04 -5.00
CA ILE A 62 12.20 8.59 -4.61
C ILE A 62 11.64 7.92 -3.36
N LEU A 63 12.18 6.76 -2.98
CA LEU A 63 11.80 6.01 -1.79
C LEU A 63 12.69 6.33 -0.59
N ALA A 64 13.61 7.29 -0.69
CA ALA A 64 14.59 7.58 0.36
C ALA A 64 13.97 7.98 1.72
N SER A 65 12.74 8.51 1.71
CA SER A 65 11.97 8.86 2.91
C SER A 65 11.44 7.64 3.67
N PHE A 66 11.35 6.47 3.04
CA PHE A 66 10.89 5.23 3.66
C PHE A 66 12.05 4.44 4.26
N ARG A 67 12.66 5.01 5.31
CA ARG A 67 13.63 4.28 6.14
C ARG A 67 12.89 3.71 7.34
N SER A 68 13.02 2.40 7.55
CA SER A 68 12.56 1.78 8.80
C SER A 68 13.67 1.95 9.85
N PRO A 69 13.36 2.44 11.06
CA PRO A 69 14.32 2.46 12.16
C PRO A 69 14.64 1.03 12.67
N ASN A 70 13.73 0.09 12.41
CA ASN A 70 13.82 -1.30 12.84
C ASN A 70 14.28 -2.15 11.65
N ILE A 71 15.54 -1.99 11.25
CA ILE A 71 16.18 -2.82 10.24
C ILE A 71 17.21 -3.73 10.91
N ASP A 72 17.17 -5.01 10.55
CA ASP A 72 18.10 -6.01 11.05
C ASP A 72 19.18 -6.27 9.99
N GLU A 73 20.43 -6.24 10.43
CA GLU A 73 21.59 -6.30 9.54
C GLU A 73 21.74 -7.68 8.87
N ALA A 74 21.40 -8.75 9.59
CA ALA A 74 21.42 -10.10 9.03
C ALA A 74 20.35 -10.26 7.95
N THR A 75 19.14 -9.77 8.22
CA THR A 75 18.01 -9.78 7.29
C THR A 75 18.29 -8.96 6.04
N ILE A 76 18.95 -7.79 6.16
CA ILE A 76 19.38 -7.01 4.99
C ILE A 76 20.32 -7.83 4.11
N LYS A 77 21.34 -8.49 4.69
CA LYS A 77 22.32 -9.24 3.90
C LYS A 77 21.68 -10.37 3.10
N THR A 78 20.72 -11.09 3.70
CA THR A 78 20.04 -12.23 3.08
C THR A 78 18.79 -11.84 2.29
N ALA A 79 18.42 -10.56 2.24
CA ALA A 79 17.22 -10.14 1.52
C ALA A 79 17.36 -10.34 0.00
N GLU A 80 16.38 -10.94 -0.64
CA GLU A 80 16.36 -11.19 -2.08
C GLU A 80 15.80 -9.98 -2.85
N LEU A 81 16.63 -9.31 -3.65
CA LEU A 81 16.22 -8.11 -4.41
C LEU A 81 15.30 -8.41 -5.60
N SER A 82 15.23 -9.68 -6.04
CA SER A 82 14.28 -10.11 -7.08
C SER A 82 12.84 -10.17 -6.57
N VAL A 83 12.63 -10.22 -5.25
CA VAL A 83 11.29 -10.20 -4.64
C VAL A 83 10.82 -8.74 -4.54
N PRO A 84 9.69 -8.38 -5.18
CA PRO A 84 9.23 -7.00 -5.15
C PRO A 84 8.92 -6.49 -3.73
N ILE A 85 9.14 -5.20 -3.51
CA ILE A 85 8.58 -4.50 -2.33
C ILE A 85 7.09 -4.22 -2.53
N ILE A 86 6.37 -3.86 -1.46
CA ILE A 86 4.96 -3.48 -1.58
C ILE A 86 4.80 -2.01 -1.24
N MET A 87 4.24 -1.28 -2.20
CA MET A 87 3.85 0.11 -2.07
C MET A 87 2.32 0.21 -2.06
N ALA A 88 1.74 0.67 -0.95
CA ALA A 88 0.30 0.88 -0.87
C ALA A 88 -0.07 2.36 -0.97
N GLU A 89 -1.15 2.63 -1.69
CA GLU A 89 -1.66 3.98 -1.85
C GLU A 89 -2.36 4.47 -0.58
N ILE A 90 -1.68 5.30 0.21
CA ILE A 90 -2.20 5.80 1.50
C ILE A 90 -3.04 7.07 1.38
N ALA A 91 -2.95 7.75 0.24
CA ALA A 91 -3.80 8.87 -0.17
C ALA A 91 -3.80 8.92 -1.70
N PRO A 92 -4.76 9.59 -2.35
CA PRO A 92 -4.83 9.62 -3.81
C PRO A 92 -3.50 10.01 -4.47
N TYR A 93 -2.95 9.08 -5.26
CA TYR A 93 -1.68 9.13 -5.97
C TYR A 93 -0.43 9.22 -5.09
N GLN A 94 -0.55 8.93 -3.80
CA GLN A 94 0.55 8.91 -2.83
C GLN A 94 0.72 7.50 -2.27
N PHE A 95 1.91 6.94 -2.49
CA PHE A 95 2.23 5.58 -2.13
C PHE A 95 3.30 5.53 -1.06
N ASN A 96 3.10 4.68 -0.05
CA ASN A 96 4.08 4.39 0.98
C ASN A 96 4.57 2.95 0.85
N VAL A 97 5.85 2.71 1.17
CA VAL A 97 6.36 1.35 1.36
C VAL A 97 5.74 0.78 2.64
N ILE A 98 5.06 -0.35 2.49
CA ILE A 98 4.40 -1.07 3.61
C ILE A 98 5.01 -2.45 3.87
N ASP A 99 5.74 -3.00 2.89
CA ASP A 99 6.54 -4.22 3.03
C ASP A 99 7.83 -4.12 2.20
N GLY A 100 8.88 -4.80 2.64
CA GLY A 100 10.15 -4.89 1.93
C GLY A 100 11.19 -3.83 2.32
N HIS A 101 11.09 -3.26 3.53
CA HIS A 101 12.04 -2.25 4.02
C HIS A 101 13.50 -2.72 4.00
N HIS A 102 13.78 -3.99 4.39
CA HIS A 102 15.14 -4.54 4.32
C HIS A 102 15.62 -4.72 2.87
N ARG A 103 14.74 -5.10 1.94
CA ARG A 103 15.06 -5.19 0.50
C ARG A 103 15.41 -3.82 -0.07
N LEU A 104 14.60 -2.81 0.25
CA LEU A 104 14.88 -1.43 -0.15
C LEU A 104 16.19 -0.90 0.44
N GLU A 105 16.49 -1.22 1.70
CA GLU A 105 17.74 -0.83 2.33
C GLU A 105 18.95 -1.55 1.71
N LYS A 106 18.84 -2.85 1.41
CA LYS A 106 19.86 -3.59 0.66
C LYS A 106 20.11 -2.94 -0.71
N ALA A 107 19.04 -2.62 -1.45
CA ALA A 107 19.16 -1.98 -2.76
C ALA A 107 19.90 -0.63 -2.69
N ARG A 108 19.66 0.17 -1.64
CA ARG A 108 20.42 1.42 -1.41
C ARG A 108 21.91 1.16 -1.17
N ARG A 109 22.24 0.19 -0.33
CA ARG A 109 23.63 -0.15 0.03
C ARG A 109 24.39 -0.77 -1.14
N GLU A 110 23.70 -1.44 -2.04
CA GLU A 110 24.25 -1.95 -3.30
C GLU A 110 24.16 -0.96 -4.47
N GLU A 111 23.83 0.30 -4.18
CA GLU A 111 23.76 1.40 -5.16
C GLU A 111 22.86 1.10 -6.37
N LYS A 112 21.80 0.30 -6.17
CA LYS A 112 20.79 0.04 -7.21
C LYS A 112 20.02 1.32 -7.50
N THR A 113 19.84 1.61 -8.80
CA THR A 113 19.04 2.76 -9.24
C THR A 113 17.54 2.50 -9.19
N VAL A 114 17.13 1.24 -9.34
CA VAL A 114 15.74 0.78 -9.35
C VAL A 114 15.54 -0.46 -8.47
N ILE A 115 14.31 -0.67 -8.00
CA ILE A 115 13.86 -1.87 -7.31
C ILE A 115 12.47 -2.26 -7.82
N LEU A 116 12.15 -3.55 -7.86
CA LEU A 116 10.82 -4.01 -8.22
C LEU A 116 9.83 -3.71 -7.09
N ALA A 117 8.65 -3.21 -7.43
CA ALA A 117 7.57 -2.95 -6.49
C ALA A 117 6.21 -3.38 -7.04
N TYR A 118 5.36 -3.91 -6.17
CA TYR A 118 3.92 -3.95 -6.40
C TYR A 118 3.31 -2.64 -5.89
N LYS A 119 2.64 -1.89 -6.77
CA LYS A 119 1.81 -0.74 -6.36
C LYS A 119 0.38 -1.17 -6.21
N VAL A 120 -0.10 -1.10 -4.97
CA VAL A 120 -1.43 -1.55 -4.58
C VAL A 120 -2.33 -0.31 -4.41
N PRO A 121 -3.33 -0.13 -5.28
CA PRO A 121 -4.30 0.95 -5.11
C PRO A 121 -5.14 0.77 -3.85
N ALA A 122 -5.70 1.86 -3.34
CA ALA A 122 -6.49 1.85 -2.12
C ALA A 122 -7.71 0.93 -2.18
N GLU A 123 -8.33 0.83 -3.35
CA GLU A 123 -9.45 -0.05 -3.64
C GLU A 123 -9.11 -1.53 -3.44
N HIS A 124 -7.82 -1.88 -3.51
CA HIS A 124 -7.33 -3.22 -3.27
C HIS A 124 -6.93 -3.44 -1.81
N HIS A 125 -6.14 -2.55 -1.21
CA HIS A 125 -5.59 -2.83 0.12
C HIS A 125 -6.55 -2.53 1.29
N VAL A 126 -7.58 -1.70 1.10
CA VAL A 126 -8.55 -1.33 2.15
C VAL A 126 -9.25 -2.55 2.78
N ARG A 127 -9.35 -3.66 2.03
CA ARG A 127 -9.98 -4.90 2.49
C ARG A 127 -9.13 -5.67 3.53
N PHE A 128 -7.86 -5.31 3.67
CA PHE A 128 -6.92 -5.95 4.60
C PHE A 128 -6.79 -5.18 5.92
N LEU A 129 -7.64 -4.18 6.17
CA LEU A 129 -7.73 -3.55 7.48
C LEU A 129 -8.23 -4.55 8.52
N ASN A 130 -7.55 -4.62 9.66
CA ASN A 130 -7.79 -5.63 10.70
C ASN A 130 -9.01 -5.35 11.60
N SER A 131 -9.72 -4.23 11.40
CA SER A 131 -10.89 -3.88 12.20
C SER A 131 -11.94 -3.10 11.40
N ILE A 132 -13.21 -3.29 11.79
CA ILE A 132 -14.34 -2.54 11.21
C ILE A 132 -14.18 -1.05 11.46
N LYS A 133 -13.72 -0.67 12.66
CA LYS A 133 -13.46 0.74 13.03
C LYS A 133 -12.44 1.38 12.08
N ALA A 134 -11.32 0.72 11.83
CA ALA A 134 -10.30 1.21 10.90
C ALA A 134 -10.85 1.30 9.47
N TYR A 135 -11.60 0.31 9.01
CA TYR A 135 -12.24 0.32 7.70
C TYR A 135 -13.19 1.50 7.50
N VAL A 136 -14.10 1.73 8.43
CA VAL A 136 -15.05 2.85 8.37
C VAL A 136 -14.31 4.18 8.34
N ALA A 137 -13.33 4.36 9.23
CA ALA A 137 -12.52 5.56 9.28
C ALA A 137 -11.68 5.76 8.01
N TYR A 138 -11.19 4.68 7.40
CA TYR A 138 -10.40 4.75 6.16
C TYR A 138 -11.26 5.22 4.98
N VAL A 139 -12.48 4.69 4.83
CA VAL A 139 -13.41 5.12 3.77
C VAL A 139 -13.76 6.60 3.89
N GLU A 140 -13.98 7.09 5.11
CA GLU A 140 -14.21 8.51 5.36
C GLU A 140 -12.97 9.35 5.03
N TYR A 141 -11.81 8.97 5.57
CA TYR A 141 -10.52 9.61 5.32
C TYR A 141 -10.22 9.72 3.81
N TRP A 142 -10.37 8.62 3.08
CA TRP A 142 -10.10 8.54 1.65
C TRP A 142 -10.99 9.50 0.84
N ASN A 143 -12.30 9.47 1.13
CA ASN A 143 -13.26 10.33 0.45
C ASN A 143 -13.03 11.81 0.76
N ASN A 144 -12.59 12.14 1.98
CA ASN A 144 -12.19 13.50 2.34
C ASN A 144 -10.94 13.93 1.55
N LYS A 145 -9.93 13.06 1.42
CA LYS A 145 -8.73 13.34 0.61
C LYS A 145 -9.05 13.57 -0.87
N LEU A 146 -9.97 12.79 -1.45
CA LEU A 146 -10.45 13.02 -2.81
C LEU A 146 -11.11 14.39 -2.95
N LYS A 147 -11.94 14.79 -1.98
CA LYS A 147 -12.60 16.11 -1.97
C LYS A 147 -11.58 17.25 -1.87
N GLU A 148 -10.59 17.13 -0.99
CA GLU A 148 -9.49 18.09 -0.86
C GLU A 148 -8.75 18.24 -2.19
N ARG A 149 -8.30 17.14 -2.80
CA ARG A 149 -7.59 17.15 -4.09
C ARG A 149 -8.39 17.83 -5.20
N LYS A 150 -9.68 17.55 -5.31
CA LYS A 150 -10.59 18.22 -6.26
C LYS A 150 -10.69 19.72 -6.03
N LYS A 151 -10.76 20.14 -4.78
CA LYS A 151 -10.84 21.56 -4.41
C LYS A 151 -9.58 22.32 -4.84
N TYR A 152 -8.42 21.67 -4.81
CA TYR A 152 -7.13 22.30 -5.09
C TYR A 152 -6.59 22.01 -6.51
N ASN A 153 -7.42 21.55 -7.45
CA ASN A 153 -7.02 21.17 -8.83
C ASN A 153 -5.80 20.25 -8.88
N ALA A 154 -5.65 19.36 -7.90
CA ALA A 154 -4.56 18.42 -7.80
C ALA A 154 -4.92 17.03 -8.36
N ILE A 155 -5.89 17.00 -9.30
CA ILE A 155 -6.37 15.86 -10.09
C ILE A 155 -6.57 16.35 -11.52
#